data_AF-A0A7V6LG60-F1
#
_entry.id   AF-A0A7V6LG60-F1
#
_cell.length_a   1.000
_cell.length_b   1.000
_cell.length_c   1.000
_cell.angle_alpha   90.00
_cell.angle_beta   90.00
_cell.angle_gamma   90.00
#
_symmetry.space_group_name_H-M   'P 1'
#
loop_
_entity.id
_entity.type
_entity.pdbx_description
1 polymer ?
#
loop_
_entity_poly.entity_id
_entity_poly.type
_entity_poly.pdbx_seq_one_letter_code
_entity_poly.pdbx_strand_id
1 'polypeptide(L)'
;MNPMRLKVGVCAGWMIAVVWGAYGAERTWTGAGGDTLWTNPQNWQDNTAPAGSADTVVFPAGTPPNVLINQDQAIKTIYFRNPGMTLTIAAGAHLSLINSGALTLRAEEDAVIDGDGTLSFSVNTGENFADNQAAPGKTLSIRAKITGQNGFEHNGTGGTIELANPGNEQVGNTLITSSGAISVPSVANVGVPSTLGVGQSFKFTVNNTTFRFTGTSGSTDRTFYQNAGGSQDVTVEHTGSGTLAFTGKFLSGNNNSHGFIFNVIDPSGVIENSGVIENGGTGRLWLYKRGAGTQILSAANTYTGDTVIDDGTLGLTASCSLNAASPLRLRGGRLLLNAGTPAANYSAAFGALRVDGADSRLAVAPGASSATVTFASLEHVSGTFDITADGLGTTTKIFITGQPDGLIGPWATVNGGTDLAAYSSTEGIHAANLPAQTL
;
A
#
# COMPACT_ATOMS: atom_id res chain seq x y z
N MET A 1 -96.75 4.62 -2.35
CA MET A 1 -95.86 5.65 -2.95
C MET A 1 -94.45 5.41 -2.42
N ASN A 2 -93.48 5.22 -3.31
CA ASN A 2 -92.08 4.92 -3.02
C ASN A 2 -91.40 6.00 -2.15
N PRO A 3 -90.52 5.62 -1.22
CA PRO A 3 -89.33 6.41 -0.92
C PRO A 3 -88.12 5.82 -1.66
N MET A 4 -87.69 6.55 -2.69
CA MET A 4 -86.49 6.28 -3.48
C MET A 4 -85.25 6.51 -2.59
N ARG A 5 -84.48 5.45 -2.31
CA ARG A 5 -83.19 5.55 -1.62
C ARG A 5 -82.12 6.09 -2.57
N LEU A 6 -81.63 7.31 -2.31
CA LEU A 6 -80.47 7.88 -2.98
C LEU A 6 -79.19 7.20 -2.46
N LYS A 7 -78.53 6.39 -3.29
CA LYS A 7 -77.17 5.90 -3.01
C LYS A 7 -76.18 6.88 -3.63
N VAL A 8 -75.50 7.66 -2.79
CA VAL A 8 -74.32 8.44 -3.19
C VAL A 8 -73.13 7.49 -3.27
N GLY A 9 -72.70 7.13 -4.48
CA GLY A 9 -71.45 6.43 -4.70
C GLY A 9 -70.30 7.43 -4.71
N VAL A 10 -69.47 7.42 -3.67
CA VAL A 10 -68.22 8.17 -3.65
C VAL A 10 -67.19 7.37 -4.45
N CYS A 11 -66.89 7.79 -5.67
CA CYS A 11 -65.74 7.29 -6.42
C CYS A 11 -64.46 7.88 -5.80
N ALA A 12 -63.80 7.14 -4.93
CA ALA A 12 -62.44 7.46 -4.50
C ALA A 12 -61.48 7.18 -5.66
N GLY A 13 -61.10 8.23 -6.40
CA GLY A 13 -60.03 8.16 -7.39
C GLY A 13 -58.70 7.88 -6.69
N TRP A 14 -58.18 6.67 -6.84
CA TRP A 14 -56.82 6.34 -6.45
C TRP A 14 -55.87 7.02 -7.44
N MET A 15 -55.35 8.20 -7.09
CA MET A 15 -54.17 8.74 -7.76
C MET A 15 -52.96 7.93 -7.32
N ILE A 16 -52.54 6.98 -8.17
CA ILE A 16 -51.19 6.42 -8.10
C ILE A 16 -50.25 7.55 -8.53
N ALA A 17 -49.60 8.20 -7.57
CA ALA A 17 -48.42 9.00 -7.83
C ALA A 17 -47.30 8.04 -8.27
N VAL A 18 -47.16 7.84 -9.57
CA VAL A 18 -45.95 7.24 -10.14
C VAL A 18 -44.86 8.27 -9.92
N VAL A 19 -44.05 8.07 -8.87
CA VAL A 19 -42.79 8.79 -8.71
C VAL A 19 -41.89 8.27 -9.82
N TRP A 20 -41.85 8.99 -10.94
CA TRP A 20 -40.81 8.80 -11.94
C TRP A 20 -39.50 9.13 -11.24
N GLY A 21 -38.64 8.13 -11.03
CA GLY A 21 -37.26 8.39 -10.64
C GLY A 21 -36.67 9.36 -11.66
N ALA A 22 -36.03 10.43 -11.21
CA ALA A 22 -35.36 11.37 -12.10
C ALA A 22 -34.38 10.59 -12.98
N TYR A 23 -34.62 10.56 -14.30
CA TYR A 23 -33.65 9.99 -15.24
C TYR A 23 -32.39 10.84 -15.18
N GLY A 24 -31.26 10.21 -14.81
CA GLY A 24 -29.96 10.85 -14.85
C GLY A 24 -29.56 11.22 -16.28
N ALA A 25 -29.10 12.45 -16.49
CA ALA A 25 -28.57 12.90 -17.76
C ALA A 25 -27.03 12.91 -17.74
N GLU A 26 -26.42 12.72 -18.92
CA GLU A 26 -25.02 13.11 -19.11
C GLU A 26 -24.94 14.63 -19.30
N ARG A 27 -24.03 15.27 -18.58
CA ARG A 27 -23.81 16.72 -18.57
C ARG A 27 -22.37 17.00 -18.93
N THR A 28 -22.17 17.61 -20.10
CA THR A 28 -20.84 17.87 -20.66
C THR A 28 -20.45 19.32 -20.40
N TRP A 29 -19.32 19.52 -19.74
CA TRP A 29 -18.73 20.85 -19.56
C TRP A 29 -18.27 21.41 -20.90
N THR A 30 -18.57 22.68 -21.15
CA THR A 30 -18.10 23.45 -22.31
C THR A 30 -17.26 24.65 -21.87
N GLY A 31 -17.53 25.19 -20.67
CA GLY A 31 -16.91 26.42 -20.16
C GLY A 31 -17.24 27.68 -20.98
N ALA A 32 -18.33 27.65 -21.76
CA ALA A 32 -18.70 28.72 -22.68
C ALA A 32 -19.38 29.93 -22.01
N GLY A 33 -19.76 29.83 -20.73
CA GLY A 33 -20.47 30.86 -19.97
C GLY A 33 -19.61 32.03 -19.49
N GLY A 34 -18.29 32.02 -19.76
CA GLY A 34 -17.38 33.12 -19.43
C GLY A 34 -16.88 33.14 -17.98
N ASP A 35 -17.20 32.12 -17.20
CA ASP A 35 -16.71 31.89 -15.83
C ASP A 35 -16.38 30.40 -15.62
N THR A 36 -15.99 30.02 -14.41
CA THR A 36 -15.69 28.62 -14.03
C THR A 36 -16.79 27.98 -13.20
N LEU A 37 -17.95 28.63 -13.05
CA LEU A 37 -18.97 28.20 -12.08
C LEU A 37 -19.70 26.95 -12.58
N TRP A 38 -19.72 25.92 -11.74
CA TRP A 38 -20.52 24.71 -11.95
C TRP A 38 -22.00 25.03 -12.16
N THR A 39 -22.53 26.00 -11.40
CA THR A 39 -23.96 26.33 -11.42
C THR A 39 -24.37 27.22 -12.58
N ASN A 40 -23.44 27.80 -13.35
CA ASN A 40 -23.78 28.60 -14.52
C ASN A 40 -24.18 27.65 -15.67
N PRO A 41 -25.47 27.61 -16.08
CA PRO A 41 -25.90 26.66 -17.09
C PRO A 41 -25.21 26.86 -18.45
N GLN A 42 -24.76 28.08 -18.77
CA GLN A 42 -24.07 28.39 -20.03
C GLN A 42 -22.70 27.71 -20.15
N ASN A 43 -22.13 27.23 -19.04
CA ASN A 43 -20.91 26.42 -19.06
C ASN A 43 -21.14 24.95 -19.40
N TRP A 44 -22.39 24.55 -19.63
CA TRP A 44 -22.76 23.17 -19.90
C TRP A 44 -23.44 23.05 -21.25
N GLN A 45 -23.27 21.89 -21.87
CA GLN A 45 -24.01 21.52 -23.06
C GLN A 45 -25.51 21.70 -22.83
N ASP A 46 -26.21 22.19 -23.86
CA ASP A 46 -27.65 22.50 -23.84
C ASP A 46 -28.06 23.51 -22.76
N ASN A 47 -27.12 24.35 -22.31
CA ASN A 47 -27.33 25.35 -21.27
C ASN A 47 -27.97 24.78 -20.00
N THR A 48 -27.57 23.58 -19.60
CA THR A 48 -28.16 22.88 -18.44
C THR A 48 -27.09 22.32 -17.53
N ALA A 49 -26.91 22.92 -16.36
CA ALA A 49 -26.01 22.42 -15.34
C ALA A 49 -26.50 21.08 -14.74
N PRO A 50 -25.59 20.24 -14.21
CA PRO A 50 -25.94 19.07 -13.42
C PRO A 50 -26.80 19.47 -12.22
N ALA A 51 -27.91 18.77 -12.00
CA ALA A 51 -28.95 19.20 -11.06
C ALA A 51 -29.36 18.11 -10.06
N GLY A 52 -28.76 16.92 -10.08
CA GLY A 52 -29.08 15.90 -9.09
C GLY A 52 -28.21 14.65 -9.11
N SER A 53 -28.41 13.82 -8.09
CA SER A 53 -27.61 12.62 -7.78
C SER A 53 -27.68 11.50 -8.81
N ALA A 54 -28.46 11.66 -9.88
CA ALA A 54 -28.53 10.72 -10.99
C ALA A 54 -27.65 11.15 -12.19
N ASP A 55 -27.24 12.43 -12.24
CA ASP A 55 -26.51 12.99 -13.37
C ASP A 55 -25.06 12.47 -13.41
N THR A 56 -24.57 12.25 -14.63
CA THR A 56 -23.18 11.97 -14.95
C THR A 56 -22.54 13.23 -15.52
N VAL A 57 -21.33 13.55 -15.08
CA VAL A 57 -20.58 14.73 -15.52
C VAL A 57 -19.39 14.32 -16.35
N VAL A 58 -19.18 15.02 -17.46
CA VAL A 58 -18.05 14.81 -18.36
C VAL A 58 -17.28 16.11 -18.55
N PHE A 59 -15.98 16.08 -18.25
CA PHE A 59 -15.02 17.12 -18.61
C PHE A 59 -14.23 16.65 -19.85
N PRO A 60 -14.65 17.00 -21.08
CA PRO A 60 -14.00 16.53 -22.30
C PRO A 60 -12.73 17.33 -22.60
N ALA A 61 -11.81 16.72 -23.35
CA ALA A 61 -10.61 17.39 -23.83
C ALA A 61 -10.93 18.67 -24.63
N GLY A 62 -10.06 19.68 -24.51
CA GLY A 62 -10.18 20.93 -25.26
C GLY A 62 -11.15 21.95 -24.65
N THR A 63 -11.62 21.71 -23.42
CA THR A 63 -12.44 22.68 -22.66
C THR A 63 -11.59 23.42 -21.62
N PRO A 64 -12.07 24.55 -21.07
CA PRO A 64 -11.39 25.22 -19.97
C PRO A 64 -11.16 24.27 -18.77
N PRO A 65 -9.94 24.17 -18.23
CA PRO A 65 -9.56 23.10 -17.29
C PRO A 65 -9.91 23.40 -15.83
N ASN A 66 -10.73 24.41 -15.54
CA ASN A 66 -11.04 24.83 -14.18
C ASN A 66 -12.54 24.92 -13.98
N VAL A 67 -13.04 24.25 -12.94
CA VAL A 67 -14.44 24.29 -12.51
C VAL A 67 -14.52 24.55 -11.01
N LEU A 68 -15.42 25.44 -10.61
CA LEU A 68 -15.67 25.82 -9.23
C LEU A 68 -17.06 25.33 -8.80
N ILE A 69 -17.09 24.47 -7.79
CA ILE A 69 -18.27 24.11 -7.02
C ILE A 69 -18.32 25.04 -5.81
N ASN A 70 -19.23 26.01 -5.79
CA ASN A 70 -19.41 26.98 -4.70
C ASN A 70 -20.70 26.79 -3.89
N GLN A 71 -21.42 25.71 -4.17
CA GLN A 71 -22.65 25.30 -3.50
C GLN A 71 -22.67 23.78 -3.43
N ASP A 72 -23.47 23.21 -2.54
CA ASP A 72 -23.57 21.76 -2.42
C ASP A 72 -24.04 21.12 -3.73
N GLN A 73 -23.37 20.03 -4.12
CA GLN A 73 -23.69 19.26 -5.32
C GLN A 73 -23.78 17.78 -4.96
N ALA A 74 -24.73 17.09 -5.58
CA ALA A 74 -24.85 15.64 -5.50
C ALA A 74 -24.84 15.08 -6.92
N ILE A 75 -23.86 14.23 -7.24
CA ILE A 75 -23.59 13.74 -8.59
C ILE A 75 -23.37 12.24 -8.57
N LYS A 76 -23.78 11.54 -9.63
CA LYS A 76 -23.60 10.09 -9.75
C LYS A 76 -22.15 9.73 -10.07
N THR A 77 -21.63 10.28 -11.16
CA THR A 77 -20.29 9.96 -11.68
C THR A 77 -19.66 11.18 -12.33
N ILE A 78 -18.34 11.35 -12.19
CA ILE A 78 -17.54 12.37 -12.88
C ILE A 78 -16.46 11.71 -13.72
N TYR A 79 -16.39 12.08 -15.00
CA TYR A 79 -15.35 11.67 -15.94
C TYR A 79 -14.39 12.84 -16.22
N PHE A 80 -13.13 12.67 -15.85
CA PHE A 80 -12.04 13.60 -16.19
C PHE A 80 -11.34 13.12 -17.46
N ARG A 81 -11.69 13.71 -18.61
CA ARG A 81 -11.08 13.44 -19.92
C ARG A 81 -10.30 14.64 -20.47
N ASN A 82 -10.26 15.73 -19.72
CA ASN A 82 -9.51 16.93 -20.07
C ASN A 82 -8.17 16.91 -19.33
N PRO A 83 -7.03 16.94 -20.04
CA PRO A 83 -5.71 16.99 -19.41
C PRO A 83 -5.56 18.17 -18.44
N GLY A 84 -5.14 17.89 -17.21
CA GLY A 84 -4.90 18.93 -16.19
C GLY A 84 -6.16 19.53 -15.58
N MET A 85 -7.33 18.87 -15.74
CA MET A 85 -8.58 19.34 -15.18
C MET A 85 -8.49 19.50 -13.66
N THR A 86 -8.88 20.67 -13.16
CA THR A 86 -9.01 20.96 -11.73
C THR A 86 -10.47 21.27 -11.38
N LEU A 87 -11.05 20.44 -10.52
CA LEU A 87 -12.35 20.66 -9.90
C LEU A 87 -12.14 21.21 -8.49
N THR A 88 -12.41 22.48 -8.28
CA THR A 88 -12.26 23.15 -6.97
C THR A 88 -13.58 23.15 -6.22
N ILE A 89 -13.59 22.65 -4.99
CA ILE A 89 -14.73 22.74 -4.06
C ILE A 89 -14.46 23.89 -3.10
N ALA A 90 -15.27 24.95 -3.18
CA ALA A 90 -15.10 26.14 -2.36
C ALA A 90 -15.33 25.84 -0.87
N ALA A 91 -14.72 26.65 0.00
CA ALA A 91 -15.01 26.62 1.43
C ALA A 91 -16.52 26.70 1.69
N GLY A 92 -17.03 25.78 2.52
CA GLY A 92 -18.45 25.69 2.87
C GLY A 92 -19.32 24.94 1.86
N ALA A 93 -18.81 24.53 0.71
CA ALA A 93 -19.50 23.65 -0.23
C ALA A 93 -19.14 22.17 -0.02
N HIS A 94 -20.08 21.29 -0.34
CA HIS A 94 -19.93 19.84 -0.29
C HIS A 94 -20.26 19.17 -1.63
N LEU A 95 -19.39 18.28 -2.10
CA LEU A 95 -19.68 17.39 -3.22
C LEU A 95 -19.97 15.97 -2.69
N SER A 96 -21.19 15.49 -2.91
CA SER A 96 -21.58 14.10 -2.63
C SER A 96 -21.56 13.28 -3.92
N LEU A 97 -20.80 12.18 -3.92
CA LEU A 97 -20.73 11.24 -5.04
C LEU A 97 -21.52 9.97 -4.74
N ILE A 98 -22.62 9.78 -5.47
CA ILE A 98 -23.71 8.87 -5.11
C ILE A 98 -23.98 7.85 -6.22
N ASN A 99 -23.37 6.67 -6.12
CA ASN A 99 -23.60 5.56 -7.05
C ASN A 99 -23.57 4.17 -6.37
N SER A 100 -23.92 4.10 -5.08
CA SER A 100 -24.15 2.84 -4.34
C SER A 100 -23.07 1.77 -4.55
N GLY A 101 -21.81 2.11 -4.28
CA GLY A 101 -20.66 1.22 -4.46
C GLY A 101 -20.10 1.18 -5.90
N ALA A 102 -20.86 1.61 -6.90
CA ALA A 102 -20.38 1.65 -8.28
C ALA A 102 -19.58 2.95 -8.59
N LEU A 103 -19.12 3.05 -9.84
CA LEU A 103 -18.26 4.11 -10.36
C LEU A 103 -18.73 5.53 -10.02
N THR A 104 -17.91 6.27 -9.28
CA THR A 104 -18.14 7.69 -8.97
C THR A 104 -17.10 8.61 -9.60
N LEU A 105 -15.84 8.20 -9.69
CA LEU A 105 -14.78 8.98 -10.33
C LEU A 105 -14.04 8.15 -11.38
N ARG A 106 -13.89 8.69 -12.59
CA ARG A 106 -13.07 8.12 -13.66
C ARG A 106 -12.13 9.17 -14.23
N ALA A 107 -10.85 9.08 -13.91
CA ALA A 107 -9.81 9.88 -14.53
C ALA A 107 -9.19 9.12 -15.72
N GLU A 108 -9.46 9.59 -16.93
CA GLU A 108 -8.81 9.14 -18.17
C GLU A 108 -7.59 9.99 -18.51
N GLU A 109 -7.45 11.14 -17.84
CA GLU A 109 -6.32 12.06 -17.88
C GLU A 109 -5.89 12.46 -16.47
N ASP A 110 -4.73 13.10 -16.33
CA ASP A 110 -4.29 13.66 -15.05
C ASP A 110 -5.27 14.76 -14.61
N ALA A 111 -5.77 14.65 -13.38
CA ALA A 111 -6.81 15.52 -12.85
C ALA A 111 -6.66 15.76 -11.34
N VAL A 112 -7.23 16.87 -10.88
CA VAL A 112 -7.17 17.30 -9.49
C VAL A 112 -8.57 17.63 -8.99
N ILE A 113 -8.92 17.14 -7.79
CA ILE A 113 -10.04 17.65 -6.99
C ILE A 113 -9.43 18.43 -5.82
N ASP A 114 -9.64 19.73 -5.79
CA ASP A 114 -8.96 20.67 -4.86
C ASP A 114 -9.96 21.52 -4.07
N GLY A 115 -9.45 22.37 -3.19
CA GLY A 115 -10.20 23.39 -2.46
C GLY A 115 -10.54 23.02 -1.02
N ASP A 116 -11.00 24.04 -0.29
CA ASP A 116 -11.27 23.98 1.16
C ASP A 116 -12.64 23.40 1.51
N GLY A 117 -13.43 23.04 0.50
CA GLY A 117 -14.68 22.32 0.67
C GLY A 117 -14.48 20.84 1.01
N THR A 118 -15.58 20.09 0.99
CA THR A 118 -15.56 18.67 1.38
C THR A 118 -16.14 17.75 0.31
N LEU A 119 -15.68 16.51 0.33
CA LEU A 119 -16.10 15.42 -0.54
C LEU A 119 -16.65 14.27 0.31
N SER A 120 -17.67 13.57 -0.19
CA SER A 120 -18.11 12.28 0.36
C SER A 120 -18.44 11.29 -0.74
N PHE A 121 -18.30 10.00 -0.43
CA PHE A 121 -18.54 8.90 -1.34
C PHE A 121 -19.63 7.99 -0.79
N SER A 122 -20.51 7.51 -1.65
CA SER A 122 -21.51 6.49 -1.29
C SER A 122 -20.90 5.12 -0.99
N VAL A 123 -21.73 4.24 -0.44
CA VAL A 123 -21.45 2.83 -0.20
C VAL A 123 -22.67 2.03 -0.65
N ASN A 124 -22.48 0.78 -1.05
CA ASN A 124 -23.57 -0.19 -1.11
C ASN A 124 -23.79 -0.79 0.28
N THR A 125 -23.18 -1.95 0.55
CA THR A 125 -23.20 -2.65 1.83
C THR A 125 -21.78 -3.08 2.19
N GLY A 126 -21.47 -3.09 3.48
CA GLY A 126 -20.14 -3.47 3.98
C GLY A 126 -19.03 -2.61 3.37
N GLU A 127 -17.97 -3.26 2.90
CA GLU A 127 -16.78 -2.65 2.30
C GLU A 127 -16.86 -2.54 0.76
N ASN A 128 -18.08 -2.40 0.22
CA ASN A 128 -18.32 -2.07 -1.18
C ASN A 128 -18.52 -0.55 -1.31
N PHE A 129 -17.42 0.19 -1.21
CA PHE A 129 -17.43 1.66 -1.27
C PHE A 129 -17.50 2.12 -2.72
N ALA A 130 -17.75 3.40 -2.97
CA ALA A 130 -17.83 3.88 -4.33
C ALA A 130 -16.53 3.68 -5.11
N ASP A 131 -16.62 3.05 -6.28
CA ASP A 131 -15.48 2.82 -7.16
C ASP A 131 -14.89 4.15 -7.66
N ASN A 132 -13.59 4.36 -7.39
CA ASN A 132 -12.81 5.46 -7.95
C ASN A 132 -11.68 4.91 -8.81
N GLN A 133 -11.44 5.57 -9.95
CA GLN A 133 -10.58 5.02 -11.00
C GLN A 133 -9.67 6.09 -11.60
N ALA A 134 -8.43 5.69 -11.83
CA ALA A 134 -7.50 6.35 -12.74
C ALA A 134 -7.06 5.35 -13.81
N ALA A 135 -6.93 5.83 -15.05
CA ALA A 135 -6.43 5.05 -16.18
C ALA A 135 -4.91 4.77 -16.04
N PRO A 136 -4.38 3.72 -16.69
CA PRO A 136 -2.94 3.42 -16.68
C PRO A 136 -2.08 4.64 -17.00
N GLY A 137 -1.07 4.87 -16.16
CA GLY A 137 -0.15 6.01 -16.33
C GLY A 137 -0.73 7.39 -16.02
N LYS A 138 -1.97 7.46 -15.53
CA LYS A 138 -2.64 8.71 -15.11
C LYS A 138 -2.77 8.80 -13.60
N THR A 139 -2.89 10.02 -13.10
CA THR A 139 -3.07 10.34 -11.69
C THR A 139 -4.32 11.16 -11.44
N LEU A 140 -5.20 10.68 -10.56
CA LEU A 140 -6.25 11.48 -9.94
C LEU A 140 -5.79 11.95 -8.57
N SER A 141 -5.57 13.25 -8.40
CA SER A 141 -5.15 13.83 -7.12
C SER A 141 -6.34 14.40 -6.36
N ILE A 142 -6.63 13.88 -5.18
CA ILE A 142 -7.71 14.35 -4.31
C ILE A 142 -7.10 15.10 -3.13
N ARG A 143 -7.16 16.43 -3.21
CA ARG A 143 -6.68 17.39 -2.21
C ARG A 143 -7.80 17.99 -1.37
N ALA A 144 -9.03 17.99 -1.87
CA ALA A 144 -10.20 18.33 -1.06
C ALA A 144 -10.38 17.31 0.09
N LYS A 145 -10.91 17.76 1.22
CA LYS A 145 -11.08 16.91 2.41
C LYS A 145 -12.20 15.88 2.20
N ILE A 146 -11.89 14.61 2.36
CA ILE A 146 -12.87 13.51 2.34
C ILE A 146 -13.47 13.34 3.75
N THR A 147 -14.80 13.23 3.79
CA THR A 147 -15.60 13.12 5.03
C THR A 147 -16.66 12.02 4.90
N GLY A 148 -17.30 11.67 6.01
CA GLY A 148 -18.43 10.73 6.04
C GLY A 148 -18.11 9.39 6.69
N GLN A 149 -19.12 8.52 6.79
CA GLN A 149 -18.97 7.21 7.46
C GLN A 149 -18.35 6.13 6.56
N ASN A 150 -18.39 6.33 5.25
CA ASN A 150 -17.94 5.33 4.29
C ASN A 150 -16.42 5.33 4.18
N GLY A 151 -15.85 4.30 3.55
CA GLY A 151 -14.41 4.25 3.26
C GLY A 151 -14.09 4.83 1.89
N PHE A 152 -12.88 4.54 1.42
CA PHE A 152 -12.42 4.94 0.10
C PHE A 152 -11.96 3.72 -0.70
N GLU A 153 -12.41 3.61 -1.95
CA GLU A 153 -12.07 2.50 -2.83
C GLU A 153 -11.44 2.96 -4.14
N HIS A 154 -10.25 2.41 -4.41
CA HIS A 154 -9.68 2.43 -5.75
C HIS A 154 -9.98 1.10 -6.47
N ASN A 155 -10.85 1.16 -7.47
CA ASN A 155 -11.26 0.03 -8.31
C ASN A 155 -11.02 0.35 -9.79
N GLY A 156 -9.80 0.77 -10.14
CA GLY A 156 -9.45 1.27 -11.48
C GLY A 156 -8.92 0.22 -12.44
N THR A 157 -8.16 0.68 -13.44
CA THR A 157 -7.56 -0.20 -14.46
C THR A 157 -6.04 -0.07 -14.51
N GLY A 158 -5.39 0.41 -13.42
CA GLY A 158 -3.92 0.49 -13.32
C GLY A 158 -3.32 1.87 -13.03
N GLY A 159 -4.13 2.94 -12.91
CA GLY A 159 -3.64 4.28 -12.61
C GLY A 159 -3.28 4.52 -11.14
N THR A 160 -2.95 5.77 -10.80
CA THR A 160 -2.71 6.21 -9.42
C THR A 160 -3.86 7.11 -8.95
N ILE A 161 -4.36 6.87 -7.74
CA ILE A 161 -5.14 7.86 -7.00
C ILE A 161 -4.27 8.38 -5.86
N GLU A 162 -4.02 9.68 -5.83
CA GLU A 162 -3.34 10.34 -4.73
C GLU A 162 -4.37 10.90 -3.74
N LEU A 163 -4.32 10.46 -2.48
CA LEU A 163 -5.07 11.06 -1.38
C LEU A 163 -4.12 12.01 -0.63
N ALA A 164 -4.25 13.30 -0.87
CA ALA A 164 -3.26 14.28 -0.45
C ALA A 164 -3.63 15.03 0.84
N ASN A 165 -4.92 15.10 1.19
CA ASN A 165 -5.38 15.89 2.33
C ASN A 165 -5.14 15.14 3.66
N PRO A 166 -4.28 15.65 4.57
CA PRO A 166 -4.01 15.01 5.85
C PRO A 166 -5.17 15.11 6.85
N GLY A 167 -6.20 15.91 6.55
CA GLY A 167 -7.39 16.09 7.36
C GLY A 167 -8.56 15.19 6.96
N ASN A 168 -8.36 14.16 6.12
CA ASN A 168 -9.49 13.28 5.78
C ASN A 168 -9.99 12.52 7.01
N GLU A 169 -11.31 12.40 7.11
CA GLU A 169 -12.04 11.93 8.30
C GLU A 169 -12.95 10.73 8.02
N GLN A 170 -12.89 10.17 6.82
CA GLN A 170 -13.73 9.04 6.45
C GLN A 170 -13.47 7.84 7.38
N VAL A 171 -14.54 7.23 7.88
CA VAL A 171 -14.49 6.23 8.95
C VAL A 171 -14.20 4.82 8.43
N GLY A 172 -14.71 4.49 7.25
CA GLY A 172 -14.45 3.20 6.62
C GLY A 172 -12.98 3.04 6.23
N ASN A 173 -12.57 1.79 6.00
CA ASN A 173 -11.21 1.49 5.57
C ASN A 173 -10.90 2.06 4.19
N THR A 174 -9.62 2.29 3.92
CA THR A 174 -9.15 2.57 2.57
C THR A 174 -8.75 1.26 1.90
N LEU A 175 -9.21 1.02 0.68
CA LEU A 175 -8.99 -0.25 0.00
C LEU A 175 -8.74 -0.08 -1.50
N ILE A 176 -7.93 -0.99 -2.03
CA ILE A 176 -7.61 -1.09 -3.45
C ILE A 176 -8.02 -2.47 -3.95
N THR A 177 -8.96 -2.47 -4.90
CA THR A 177 -9.70 -3.66 -5.33
C THR A 177 -9.52 -3.98 -6.81
N SER A 178 -8.76 -3.15 -7.51
CA SER A 178 -8.24 -3.43 -8.85
C SER A 178 -6.79 -2.96 -8.95
N SER A 179 -6.06 -3.41 -9.98
CA SER A 179 -4.68 -3.00 -10.23
C SER A 179 -4.52 -1.48 -10.23
N GLY A 180 -3.41 -0.97 -9.70
CA GLY A 180 -3.13 0.45 -9.60
C GLY A 180 -2.42 0.82 -8.30
N ALA A 181 -2.44 2.11 -7.96
CA ALA A 181 -1.82 2.60 -6.73
C ALA A 181 -2.72 3.57 -5.97
N ILE A 182 -2.71 3.46 -4.65
CA ILE A 182 -3.10 4.56 -3.76
C ILE A 182 -1.82 5.20 -3.25
N SER A 183 -1.62 6.48 -3.56
CA SER A 183 -0.46 7.27 -3.15
C SER A 183 -0.83 8.25 -2.06
N VAL A 184 0.00 8.36 -1.01
CA VAL A 184 -0.22 9.30 0.09
C VAL A 184 1.09 9.98 0.52
N PRO A 185 1.08 11.30 0.78
CA PRO A 185 2.25 12.03 1.27
C PRO A 185 2.41 11.98 2.79
N SER A 186 1.42 11.50 3.54
CA SER A 186 1.46 11.38 4.99
C SER A 186 0.64 10.18 5.45
N VAL A 187 0.87 9.70 6.67
CA VAL A 187 0.06 8.70 7.37
C VAL A 187 -0.07 9.09 8.84
N ALA A 188 -1.09 8.59 9.53
CA ALA A 188 -1.24 8.71 10.97
C ALA A 188 -1.77 7.40 11.56
N ASN A 189 -1.94 7.31 12.87
CA ASN A 189 -2.56 6.14 13.51
C ASN A 189 -4.09 6.10 13.28
N VAL A 190 -4.68 4.94 13.56
CA VAL A 190 -6.12 4.67 13.61
C VAL A 190 -6.82 5.73 14.48
N GLY A 191 -8.01 6.16 14.05
CA GLY A 191 -8.81 7.15 14.78
C GLY A 191 -8.32 8.60 14.64
N VAL A 192 -7.13 8.82 14.08
CA VAL A 192 -6.58 10.15 13.81
C VAL A 192 -6.83 10.52 12.34
N PRO A 193 -7.38 11.71 12.04
CA PRO A 193 -7.51 12.18 10.66
C PRO A 193 -6.18 12.09 9.92
N SER A 194 -6.23 11.59 8.69
CA SER A 194 -5.04 11.38 7.86
C SER A 194 -5.45 11.29 6.40
N THR A 195 -4.50 11.22 5.48
CA THR A 195 -4.74 10.95 4.05
C THR A 195 -5.61 9.70 3.82
N LEU A 196 -5.52 8.70 4.68
CA LEU A 196 -6.28 7.44 4.64
C LEU A 196 -7.61 7.47 5.43
N GLY A 197 -7.98 8.62 6.00
CA GLY A 197 -9.14 8.74 6.90
C GLY A 197 -8.81 8.32 8.33
N VAL A 198 -9.84 8.02 9.13
CA VAL A 198 -9.71 7.56 10.53
C VAL A 198 -9.87 6.03 10.68
N GLY A 199 -10.06 5.32 9.56
CA GLY A 199 -10.30 3.88 9.53
C GLY A 199 -9.18 3.00 10.09
N GLN A 200 -9.49 1.72 10.26
CA GLN A 200 -8.68 0.73 10.98
C GLN A 200 -7.58 0.09 10.12
N SER A 201 -7.78 0.03 8.80
CA SER A 201 -6.96 -0.78 7.91
C SER A 201 -6.77 -0.15 6.54
N PHE A 202 -5.65 -0.50 5.92
CA PHE A 202 -5.46 -0.43 4.48
C PHE A 202 -5.59 -1.85 3.91
N LYS A 203 -6.41 -2.05 2.88
CA LYS A 203 -6.67 -3.40 2.34
C LYS A 203 -6.33 -3.52 0.87
N PHE A 204 -5.68 -4.62 0.53
CA PHE A 204 -5.47 -5.07 -0.84
C PHE A 204 -6.36 -6.28 -1.12
N THR A 205 -7.08 -6.30 -2.24
CA THR A 205 -7.94 -7.46 -2.60
C THR A 205 -7.62 -8.07 -3.96
N VAL A 206 -6.61 -7.55 -4.67
CA VAL A 206 -6.06 -8.12 -5.91
C VAL A 206 -4.54 -7.84 -6.01
N ASN A 207 -3.85 -8.52 -6.93
CA ASN A 207 -2.45 -8.30 -7.27
C ASN A 207 -2.24 -6.98 -8.01
N ASN A 208 -0.96 -6.65 -8.26
CA ASN A 208 -0.56 -5.46 -9.00
C ASN A 208 -1.14 -4.17 -8.37
N THR A 209 -1.26 -4.19 -7.05
CA THR A 209 -1.72 -3.08 -6.24
C THR A 209 -0.56 -2.55 -5.41
N THR A 210 -0.52 -1.23 -5.27
CA THR A 210 0.54 -0.54 -4.53
C THR A 210 -0.07 0.44 -3.53
N PHE A 211 0.31 0.32 -2.27
CA PHE A 211 0.28 1.45 -1.36
C PHE A 211 1.61 2.19 -1.53
N ARG A 212 1.57 3.46 -1.92
CA ARG A 212 2.76 4.29 -2.10
C ARG A 212 2.78 5.41 -1.08
N PHE A 213 3.84 5.45 -0.28
CA PHE A 213 4.13 6.57 0.60
C PHE A 213 5.20 7.48 -0.03
N THR A 214 4.84 8.73 -0.27
CA THR A 214 5.70 9.74 -0.90
C THR A 214 6.25 10.77 0.08
N GLY A 215 5.79 10.76 1.33
CA GLY A 215 6.29 11.63 2.39
C GLY A 215 7.71 11.26 2.84
N THR A 216 8.35 12.16 3.58
CA THR A 216 9.68 11.88 4.16
C THR A 216 9.59 10.91 5.33
N SER A 217 8.64 11.08 6.25
CA SER A 217 8.49 10.22 7.42
C SER A 217 7.06 10.19 7.92
N GLY A 218 6.67 9.11 8.60
CA GLY A 218 5.35 8.94 9.17
C GLY A 218 5.25 7.66 9.98
N SER A 219 4.17 7.54 10.76
CA SER A 219 3.88 6.31 11.50
C SER A 219 2.40 5.98 11.44
N THR A 220 2.09 4.69 11.37
CA THR A 220 0.72 4.18 11.40
C THR A 220 0.66 2.83 12.13
N ASP A 221 -0.34 2.69 12.99
CA ASP A 221 -0.76 1.43 13.63
C ASP A 221 -1.88 0.69 12.88
N ARG A 222 -2.34 1.25 11.75
CA ARG A 222 -3.30 0.56 10.87
C ARG A 222 -2.80 -0.81 10.47
N THR A 223 -3.73 -1.75 10.39
CA THR A 223 -3.46 -3.07 9.84
C THR A 223 -3.39 -3.01 8.32
N PHE A 224 -2.35 -3.59 7.73
CA PHE A 224 -2.22 -3.80 6.30
C PHE A 224 -2.67 -5.22 5.97
N TYR A 225 -3.80 -5.32 5.26
CA TYR A 225 -4.54 -6.56 5.09
C TYR A 225 -4.55 -7.00 3.62
N GLN A 226 -3.96 -8.15 3.35
CA GLN A 226 -3.84 -8.76 2.02
C GLN A 226 -4.92 -9.84 1.85
N ASN A 227 -6.03 -9.55 1.18
CA ASN A 227 -7.18 -10.46 1.07
C ASN A 227 -7.56 -10.77 -0.37
N ALA A 228 -6.56 -11.00 -1.22
CA ALA A 228 -6.83 -11.29 -2.60
C ALA A 228 -7.44 -12.69 -2.81
N GLY A 229 -8.39 -12.81 -3.73
CA GLY A 229 -9.13 -14.06 -3.97
C GLY A 229 -8.31 -15.24 -4.53
N GLY A 230 -7.01 -15.02 -4.78
CA GLY A 230 -6.07 -16.02 -5.29
C GLY A 230 -4.63 -15.66 -4.94
N SER A 231 -3.67 -16.54 -5.29
CA SER A 231 -2.27 -16.38 -4.91
C SER A 231 -1.61 -15.18 -5.56
N GLN A 232 -1.30 -14.16 -4.78
CA GLN A 232 -1.03 -12.81 -5.29
C GLN A 232 -0.12 -12.01 -4.35
N ASP A 233 0.78 -11.24 -4.93
CA ASP A 233 1.69 -10.32 -4.23
C ASP A 233 1.21 -8.88 -4.38
N VAL A 234 1.48 -8.05 -3.37
CA VAL A 234 1.19 -6.60 -3.39
C VAL A 234 2.39 -5.81 -2.92
N THR A 235 2.39 -4.51 -3.21
CA THR A 235 3.51 -3.64 -2.92
C THR A 235 3.17 -2.60 -1.87
N VAL A 236 4.04 -2.48 -0.87
CA VAL A 236 4.20 -1.31 -0.03
C VAL A 236 5.46 -0.60 -0.49
N GLU A 237 5.28 0.57 -1.10
CA GLU A 237 6.35 1.36 -1.68
C GLU A 237 6.60 2.61 -0.84
N HIS A 238 7.87 2.84 -0.50
CA HIS A 238 8.33 4.06 0.15
C HIS A 238 9.32 4.77 -0.78
N THR A 239 8.94 5.96 -1.26
CA THR A 239 9.78 6.76 -2.17
C THR A 239 10.52 7.90 -1.47
N GLY A 240 10.19 8.19 -0.21
CA GLY A 240 10.84 9.20 0.62
C GLY A 240 12.11 8.72 1.30
N SER A 241 12.89 9.69 1.78
CA SER A 241 14.24 9.51 2.32
C SER A 241 14.32 9.35 3.86
N GLY A 242 13.20 9.36 4.58
CA GLY A 242 13.17 9.18 6.04
C GLY A 242 12.54 7.85 6.46
N THR A 243 11.89 7.82 7.62
CA THR A 243 11.33 6.58 8.19
C THR A 243 9.81 6.53 8.08
N LEU A 244 9.30 5.48 7.45
CA LEU A 244 7.91 5.08 7.51
C LEU A 244 7.76 3.90 8.49
N ALA A 245 7.16 4.16 9.65
CA ALA A 245 6.99 3.16 10.70
C ALA A 245 5.59 2.53 10.69
N PHE A 246 5.56 1.20 10.62
CA PHE A 246 4.36 0.38 10.80
C PHE A 246 4.41 -0.32 12.15
N THR A 247 3.60 0.18 13.08
CA THR A 247 3.39 -0.45 14.40
C THR A 247 2.21 -1.42 14.38
N GLY A 248 1.36 -1.32 13.35
CA GLY A 248 0.26 -2.21 13.05
C GLY A 248 0.70 -3.48 12.32
N LYS A 249 -0.19 -4.46 12.28
CA LYS A 249 0.09 -5.78 11.69
C LYS A 249 0.08 -5.75 10.16
N PHE A 250 0.83 -6.69 9.58
CA PHE A 250 0.64 -7.15 8.20
C PHE A 250 0.13 -8.57 8.23
N LEU A 251 -1.00 -8.85 7.57
CA LEU A 251 -1.52 -10.22 7.50
C LEU A 251 -2.20 -10.53 6.17
N SER A 252 -2.17 -11.82 5.80
CA SER A 252 -3.04 -12.38 4.77
C SER A 252 -4.45 -12.63 5.32
N GLY A 253 -5.47 -12.46 4.50
CA GLY A 253 -6.88 -12.52 4.92
C GLY A 253 -7.60 -13.84 4.67
N ASN A 254 -6.94 -14.79 3.99
CA ASN A 254 -7.57 -16.02 3.55
C ASN A 254 -6.55 -17.16 3.40
N ASN A 255 -6.99 -18.29 2.85
CA ASN A 255 -6.18 -19.51 2.71
C ASN A 255 -5.26 -19.54 1.48
N ASN A 256 -5.22 -18.47 0.69
CA ASN A 256 -4.32 -18.37 -0.45
C ASN A 256 -2.90 -17.97 -0.02
N SER A 257 -1.93 -18.36 -0.83
CA SER A 257 -0.54 -17.95 -0.69
C SER A 257 -0.35 -16.50 -1.15
N HIS A 258 0.38 -15.67 -0.41
CA HIS A 258 0.51 -14.24 -0.73
C HIS A 258 1.92 -13.71 -0.45
N GLY A 259 2.27 -12.56 -1.02
CA GLY A 259 3.50 -11.85 -0.67
C GLY A 259 3.25 -10.37 -0.39
N PHE A 260 3.96 -9.83 0.60
CA PHE A 260 4.19 -8.40 0.72
C PHE A 260 5.56 -8.06 0.13
N ILE A 261 5.56 -7.17 -0.85
CA ILE A 261 6.76 -6.57 -1.42
C ILE A 261 6.95 -5.21 -0.75
N PHE A 262 8.01 -5.09 0.03
CA PHE A 262 8.46 -3.82 0.59
C PHE A 262 9.51 -3.23 -0.34
N ASN A 263 9.10 -2.23 -1.12
CA ASN A 263 9.96 -1.54 -2.07
C ASN A 263 10.40 -0.20 -1.49
N VAL A 264 11.63 -0.12 -0.98
CA VAL A 264 12.19 1.10 -0.39
C VAL A 264 13.12 1.74 -1.42
N ILE A 265 12.59 2.71 -2.16
CA ILE A 265 13.26 3.24 -3.35
C ILE A 265 14.49 4.07 -2.98
N ASP A 266 14.31 5.04 -2.08
CA ASP A 266 15.39 5.94 -1.69
C ASP A 266 16.42 5.18 -0.85
N PRO A 267 17.73 5.27 -1.16
CA PRO A 267 18.78 4.59 -0.39
C PRO A 267 18.83 4.99 1.09
N SER A 268 18.39 6.20 1.44
CA SER A 268 18.25 6.68 2.81
C SER A 268 16.87 6.41 3.43
N GLY A 269 15.90 6.02 2.61
CA GLY A 269 14.57 5.62 3.05
C GLY A 269 14.61 4.38 3.94
N VAL A 270 13.74 4.39 4.95
CA VAL A 270 13.55 3.30 5.90
C VAL A 270 12.08 2.93 5.99
N ILE A 271 11.76 1.65 5.90
CA ILE A 271 10.52 1.09 6.43
C ILE A 271 10.86 0.38 7.74
N GLU A 272 10.18 0.72 8.83
CA GLU A 272 10.29 0.02 10.11
C GLU A 272 9.00 -0.74 10.42
N ASN A 273 9.07 -2.07 10.49
CA ASN A 273 7.96 -2.92 10.88
C ASN A 273 8.16 -3.42 12.31
N SER A 274 7.50 -2.75 13.25
CA SER A 274 7.42 -3.19 14.65
C SER A 274 6.12 -3.92 14.98
N GLY A 275 5.13 -3.85 14.09
CA GLY A 275 4.00 -4.76 14.10
C GLY A 275 4.35 -6.13 13.51
N VAL A 276 3.63 -7.16 13.96
CA VAL A 276 3.83 -8.55 13.52
C VAL A 276 3.40 -8.72 12.05
N ILE A 277 4.21 -9.44 11.28
CA ILE A 277 3.86 -9.99 9.98
C ILE A 277 3.46 -11.47 10.17
N GLU A 278 2.22 -11.81 9.87
CA GLU A 278 1.65 -13.14 10.16
C GLU A 278 0.72 -13.67 9.06
N ASN A 279 0.58 -14.99 8.96
CA ASN A 279 -0.48 -15.57 8.15
C ASN A 279 -1.83 -15.38 8.88
N GLY A 280 -2.88 -14.93 8.18
CA GLY A 280 -4.24 -14.99 8.73
C GLY A 280 -5.04 -16.23 8.31
N GLY A 281 -4.45 -17.10 7.49
CA GLY A 281 -5.04 -18.37 7.05
C GLY A 281 -3.99 -19.48 6.88
N THR A 282 -4.35 -20.56 6.17
CA THR A 282 -3.42 -21.70 5.93
C THR A 282 -2.42 -21.46 4.81
N GLY A 283 -2.66 -20.45 3.97
CA GLY A 283 -1.75 -20.04 2.92
C GLY A 283 -0.48 -19.42 3.50
N ARG A 284 0.65 -19.66 2.83
CA ARG A 284 1.95 -19.09 3.23
C ARG A 284 1.97 -17.59 2.88
N LEU A 285 2.54 -16.77 3.75
CA LEU A 285 2.81 -15.35 3.48
C LEU A 285 4.32 -15.12 3.31
N TRP A 286 4.72 -14.62 2.13
CA TRP A 286 6.09 -14.25 1.79
C TRP A 286 6.37 -12.80 2.14
N LEU A 287 7.64 -12.52 2.43
CA LEU A 287 8.17 -11.17 2.53
C LEU A 287 9.23 -10.98 1.44
N TYR A 288 9.09 -9.94 0.63
CA TYR A 288 10.11 -9.51 -0.33
C TYR A 288 10.62 -8.14 0.05
N LYS A 289 11.94 -8.01 0.23
CA LYS A 289 12.62 -6.73 0.36
C LYS A 289 13.23 -6.33 -0.99
N ARG A 290 12.81 -5.17 -1.51
CA ARG A 290 13.28 -4.57 -2.77
C ARG A 290 13.66 -3.10 -2.58
N GLY A 291 14.30 -2.53 -3.61
CA GLY A 291 14.77 -1.15 -3.63
C GLY A 291 16.01 -0.93 -2.76
N ALA A 292 16.74 0.15 -3.02
CA ALA A 292 18.04 0.42 -2.43
C ALA A 292 18.02 0.68 -0.92
N GLY A 293 16.89 1.15 -0.38
CA GLY A 293 16.75 1.54 1.02
C GLY A 293 16.69 0.36 2.00
N THR A 294 16.33 0.67 3.26
CA THR A 294 16.35 -0.30 4.36
C THR A 294 14.94 -0.66 4.81
N GLN A 295 14.71 -1.93 5.12
CA GLN A 295 13.57 -2.38 5.92
C GLN A 295 14.09 -2.94 7.24
N ILE A 296 13.48 -2.57 8.37
CA ILE A 296 13.83 -3.09 9.70
C ILE A 296 12.64 -3.87 10.25
N LEU A 297 12.86 -5.11 10.69
CA LEU A 297 11.88 -5.91 11.42
C LEU A 297 12.28 -5.97 12.90
N SER A 298 11.32 -5.70 13.79
CA SER A 298 11.55 -5.74 15.24
C SER A 298 10.58 -6.61 16.04
N ALA A 299 9.51 -7.08 15.41
CA ALA A 299 8.56 -8.00 16.01
C ALA A 299 8.97 -9.47 15.90
N ALA A 300 8.30 -10.33 16.68
CA ALA A 300 8.30 -11.77 16.45
C ALA A 300 7.35 -12.12 15.30
N ASN A 301 7.89 -12.34 14.10
CA ASN A 301 7.12 -12.60 12.89
C ASN A 301 6.85 -14.10 12.73
N THR A 302 5.61 -14.45 12.36
CA THR A 302 5.11 -15.84 12.34
C THR A 302 4.72 -16.35 10.95
N TYR A 303 4.84 -15.50 9.92
CA TYR A 303 4.60 -15.91 8.54
C TYR A 303 5.45 -17.12 8.13
N THR A 304 4.93 -17.94 7.21
CA THR A 304 5.54 -19.23 6.82
C THR A 304 6.06 -19.26 5.38
N GLY A 305 5.89 -18.18 4.63
CA GLY A 305 6.53 -17.99 3.32
C GLY A 305 8.01 -17.65 3.46
N ASP A 306 8.70 -17.62 2.32
CA ASP A 306 10.12 -17.27 2.31
C ASP A 306 10.30 -15.78 2.63
N THR A 307 11.43 -15.45 3.25
CA THR A 307 11.93 -14.08 3.35
C THR A 307 12.97 -13.90 2.26
N VAL A 308 12.68 -13.01 1.31
CA VAL A 308 13.48 -12.85 0.11
C VAL A 308 14.04 -11.43 0.04
N ILE A 309 15.35 -11.30 -0.12
CA ILE A 309 16.05 -10.03 -0.14
C ILE A 309 16.67 -9.84 -1.53
N ASP A 310 15.95 -9.09 -2.37
CA ASP A 310 16.33 -8.83 -3.76
C ASP A 310 17.34 -7.70 -3.86
N ASP A 311 17.16 -6.63 -3.06
CA ASP A 311 18.01 -5.43 -3.07
C ASP A 311 17.91 -4.64 -1.75
N GLY A 312 18.89 -3.76 -1.52
CA GLY A 312 18.99 -2.94 -0.32
C GLY A 312 19.30 -3.75 0.94
N THR A 313 18.79 -3.31 2.09
CA THR A 313 19.03 -3.98 3.39
C THR A 313 17.74 -4.43 4.06
N LEU A 314 17.66 -5.69 4.48
CA LEU A 314 16.72 -6.14 5.50
C LEU A 314 17.46 -6.26 6.83
N GLY A 315 17.10 -5.42 7.80
CA GLY A 315 17.60 -5.44 9.17
C GLY A 315 16.68 -6.22 10.10
N LEU A 316 17.23 -7.15 10.87
CA LEU A 316 16.53 -7.84 11.96
C LEU A 316 17.12 -7.35 13.28
N THR A 317 16.30 -6.71 14.12
CA THR A 317 16.76 -6.27 15.45
C THR A 317 17.03 -7.44 16.40
N ALA A 318 17.63 -7.18 17.55
CA ALA A 318 17.88 -8.19 18.58
C ALA A 318 16.62 -8.94 19.04
N SER A 319 15.46 -8.26 19.06
CA SER A 319 14.18 -8.81 19.48
C SER A 319 13.39 -9.46 18.35
N CYS A 320 13.86 -9.35 17.10
CA CYS A 320 13.18 -9.92 15.96
C CYS A 320 13.38 -11.44 15.91
N SER A 321 12.29 -12.17 15.67
CA SER A 321 12.36 -13.59 15.31
C SER A 321 11.61 -13.83 14.01
N LEU A 322 12.13 -14.74 13.19
CA LEU A 322 11.43 -15.29 12.03
C LEU A 322 11.02 -16.73 12.33
N ASN A 323 10.00 -17.23 11.66
CA ASN A 323 9.67 -18.64 11.73
C ASN A 323 10.86 -19.47 11.22
N ALA A 324 11.37 -20.41 12.03
CA ALA A 324 12.52 -21.23 11.66
C ALA A 324 12.24 -22.19 10.48
N ALA A 325 10.97 -22.43 10.14
CA ALA A 325 10.58 -23.16 8.94
C ALA A 325 10.59 -22.29 7.67
N SER A 326 10.66 -20.97 7.80
CA SER A 326 10.73 -20.04 6.67
C SER A 326 12.17 -19.92 6.15
N PRO A 327 12.44 -20.24 4.87
CA PRO A 327 13.73 -19.99 4.25
C PRO A 327 14.06 -18.50 4.15
N LEU A 328 15.35 -18.18 4.30
CA LEU A 328 15.93 -16.89 3.95
C LEU A 328 16.62 -17.01 2.59
N ARG A 329 16.27 -16.11 1.65
CA ARG A 329 16.83 -16.11 0.29
C ARG A 329 17.49 -14.78 0.00
N LEU A 330 18.78 -14.83 -0.32
CA LEU A 330 19.55 -13.67 -0.75
C LEU A 330 19.69 -13.71 -2.28
N ARG A 331 19.16 -12.68 -2.95
CA ARG A 331 19.16 -12.54 -4.41
C ARG A 331 19.87 -11.27 -4.90
N GLY A 332 20.75 -10.71 -4.07
CA GLY A 332 21.49 -9.47 -4.35
C GLY A 332 21.44 -8.40 -3.26
N GLY A 333 20.59 -8.60 -2.25
CA GLY A 333 20.51 -7.69 -1.10
C GLY A 333 21.36 -8.11 0.11
N ARG A 334 21.25 -7.30 1.17
CA ARG A 334 21.94 -7.51 2.44
C ARG A 334 20.97 -7.91 3.55
N LEU A 335 21.26 -9.00 4.25
CA LEU A 335 20.70 -9.30 5.56
C LEU A 335 21.59 -8.69 6.64
N LEU A 336 21.05 -7.81 7.48
CA LEU A 336 21.73 -7.21 8.63
C LEU A 336 21.10 -7.74 9.92
N LEU A 337 21.87 -8.45 10.73
CA LEU A 337 21.45 -8.99 12.01
C LEU A 337 21.84 -8.08 13.17
N ASN A 338 21.13 -8.18 14.29
CA ASN A 338 21.30 -7.31 15.46
C ASN A 338 21.14 -5.82 15.10
N ALA A 339 20.28 -5.52 14.13
CA ALA A 339 20.06 -4.18 13.58
C ALA A 339 19.41 -3.23 14.59
N GLY A 340 19.39 -1.93 14.26
CA GLY A 340 18.86 -0.89 15.15
C GLY A 340 19.85 -0.57 16.27
N THR A 341 19.41 -0.70 17.52
CA THR A 341 20.31 -0.65 18.70
C THR A 341 20.82 -2.07 18.97
N PRO A 342 22.11 -2.39 18.68
CA PRO A 342 22.61 -3.75 18.81
C PRO A 342 22.61 -4.21 20.27
N ALA A 343 22.16 -5.42 20.54
CA ALA A 343 22.32 -6.05 21.84
C ALA A 343 23.79 -6.43 22.06
N ALA A 344 24.27 -6.24 23.30
CA ALA A 344 25.64 -6.62 23.69
C ALA A 344 25.88 -8.13 23.59
N ASN A 345 24.85 -8.94 23.86
CA ASN A 345 24.89 -10.39 23.67
C ASN A 345 23.74 -10.78 22.76
N TYR A 346 24.08 -11.21 21.55
CA TYR A 346 23.10 -11.54 20.51
C TYR A 346 23.05 -13.04 20.26
N SER A 347 21.85 -13.61 20.23
CA SER A 347 21.65 -15.01 19.88
C SER A 347 20.44 -15.14 18.96
N ALA A 348 20.60 -15.81 17.83
CA ALA A 348 19.50 -16.03 16.89
C ALA A 348 19.63 -17.37 16.16
N ALA A 349 18.49 -17.96 15.81
CA ALA A 349 18.41 -19.15 14.98
C ALA A 349 17.43 -18.90 13.82
N PHE A 350 17.82 -19.32 12.62
CA PHE A 350 17.07 -19.11 11.39
C PHE A 350 16.91 -20.43 10.62
N GLY A 351 15.96 -20.44 9.69
CA GLY A 351 15.79 -21.53 8.75
C GLY A 351 16.95 -21.67 7.76
N ALA A 352 16.68 -22.36 6.64
CA ALA A 352 17.65 -22.51 5.57
C ALA A 352 18.04 -21.14 4.99
N LEU A 353 19.34 -20.92 4.81
CA LEU A 353 19.87 -19.78 4.06
C LEU A 353 20.20 -20.23 2.63
N ARG A 354 19.61 -19.57 1.65
CA ARG A 354 19.85 -19.83 0.23
C ARG A 354 20.39 -18.57 -0.44
N VAL A 355 21.50 -18.72 -1.17
CA VAL A 355 22.08 -17.68 -2.00
C VAL A 355 21.81 -18.04 -3.45
N ASP A 356 20.94 -17.29 -4.10
CA ASP A 356 20.47 -17.61 -5.44
C ASP A 356 20.29 -16.40 -6.38
N GLY A 357 21.08 -15.36 -6.16
CA GLY A 357 21.22 -14.26 -7.11
C GLY A 357 22.28 -13.23 -6.69
N ALA A 358 22.88 -12.58 -7.69
CA ALA A 358 23.79 -11.42 -7.63
C ALA A 358 24.79 -11.41 -6.44
N ASP A 359 25.22 -10.23 -5.99
CA ASP A 359 26.16 -10.07 -4.88
C ASP A 359 25.39 -9.95 -3.55
N SER A 360 25.30 -11.07 -2.84
CA SER A 360 24.54 -11.16 -1.60
C SER A 360 25.43 -10.92 -0.38
N ARG A 361 24.87 -10.30 0.67
CA ARG A 361 25.62 -9.98 1.88
C ARG A 361 24.91 -10.41 3.15
N LEU A 362 25.68 -10.90 4.12
CA LEU A 362 25.25 -11.10 5.51
C LEU A 362 26.13 -10.24 6.41
N ALA A 363 25.51 -9.47 7.29
CA ALA A 363 26.23 -8.73 8.31
C ALA A 363 25.65 -8.94 9.71
N VAL A 364 26.49 -8.89 10.72
CA VAL A 364 26.07 -8.67 12.12
C VAL A 364 26.49 -7.26 12.49
N ALA A 365 25.55 -6.47 13.00
CA ALA A 365 25.83 -5.09 13.39
C ALA A 365 26.98 -5.01 14.42
N PRO A 366 27.86 -4.00 14.33
CA PRO A 366 28.97 -3.81 15.26
C PRO A 366 28.47 -3.50 16.68
N GLY A 367 29.35 -3.67 17.67
CA GLY A 367 29.08 -3.29 19.06
C GLY A 367 28.53 -4.40 19.96
N ALA A 368 28.31 -5.61 19.45
CA ALA A 368 28.08 -6.79 20.30
C ALA A 368 29.39 -7.19 21.01
N SER A 369 29.30 -7.50 22.30
CA SER A 369 30.38 -8.17 23.04
C SER A 369 30.50 -9.64 22.64
N SER A 370 29.36 -10.29 22.37
CA SER A 370 29.31 -11.62 21.78
C SER A 370 28.07 -11.79 20.91
N ALA A 371 28.18 -12.60 19.85
CA ALA A 371 27.07 -12.96 18.99
C ALA A 371 27.15 -14.43 18.57
N THR A 372 26.04 -15.16 18.68
CA THR A 372 25.90 -16.54 18.18
C THR A 372 24.69 -16.62 17.24
N VAL A 373 24.93 -16.92 15.97
CA VAL A 373 23.87 -17.07 14.96
C VAL A 373 23.91 -18.47 14.40
N THR A 374 22.76 -19.14 14.24
CA THR A 374 22.69 -20.46 13.61
C THR A 374 21.72 -20.45 12.43
N PHE A 375 22.16 -20.94 11.28
CA PHE A 375 21.30 -21.27 10.13
C PHE A 375 21.09 -22.78 10.03
N ALA A 376 19.89 -23.20 9.64
CA ALA A 376 19.53 -24.61 9.53
C ALA A 376 20.25 -25.35 8.38
N SER A 377 20.67 -24.61 7.36
CA SER A 377 21.50 -25.08 6.25
C SER A 377 21.99 -23.89 5.41
N LEU A 378 22.95 -24.13 4.52
CA LEU A 378 23.39 -23.19 3.50
C LEU A 378 23.28 -23.87 2.13
N GLU A 379 22.55 -23.25 1.21
CA GLU A 379 22.47 -23.64 -0.20
C GLU A 379 23.01 -22.51 -1.07
N HIS A 380 23.99 -22.80 -1.92
CA HIS A 380 24.42 -21.88 -2.98
C HIS A 380 23.93 -22.38 -4.33
N VAL A 381 23.30 -21.48 -5.07
CA VAL A 381 22.77 -21.75 -6.41
C VAL A 381 23.46 -20.87 -7.45
N SER A 382 23.62 -19.59 -7.15
CA SER A 382 24.32 -18.62 -8.00
C SER A 382 24.72 -17.37 -7.20
N GLY A 383 25.54 -16.50 -7.80
CA GLY A 383 25.96 -15.24 -7.19
C GLY A 383 27.14 -15.39 -6.22
N THR A 384 27.48 -14.29 -5.56
CA THR A 384 28.52 -14.23 -4.51
C THR A 384 27.89 -14.03 -3.14
N PHE A 385 28.62 -14.39 -2.09
CA PHE A 385 28.18 -14.22 -0.71
C PHE A 385 29.32 -13.65 0.14
N ASP A 386 29.16 -12.41 0.63
CA ASP A 386 30.11 -11.79 1.55
C ASP A 386 29.53 -11.70 2.97
N ILE A 387 30.36 -12.07 3.96
CA ILE A 387 30.00 -12.02 5.38
C ILE A 387 30.87 -11.00 6.09
N THR A 388 30.26 -10.06 6.81
CA THR A 388 30.97 -9.05 7.61
C THR A 388 30.45 -9.02 9.05
N ALA A 389 31.35 -9.17 10.02
CA ALA A 389 31.02 -9.01 11.44
C ALA A 389 32.28 -8.71 12.27
N ASP A 390 32.15 -7.91 13.33
CA ASP A 390 33.21 -7.70 14.31
C ASP A 390 33.52 -9.01 15.05
N GLY A 391 34.80 -9.39 15.09
CA GLY A 391 35.24 -10.61 15.78
C GLY A 391 34.68 -11.90 15.17
N LEU A 392 34.41 -11.92 13.86
CA LEU A 392 33.98 -13.13 13.13
C LEU A 392 34.92 -14.31 13.39
N GLY A 393 34.36 -15.46 13.78
CA GLY A 393 35.11 -16.66 14.18
C GLY A 393 35.57 -16.67 15.64
N THR A 394 35.42 -15.55 16.37
CA THR A 394 35.86 -15.42 17.77
C THR A 394 34.69 -15.05 18.69
N THR A 395 34.44 -13.75 18.90
CA THR A 395 33.32 -13.23 19.69
C THR A 395 32.00 -13.27 18.92
N THR A 396 32.05 -13.23 17.59
CA THR A 396 30.89 -13.44 16.72
C THR A 396 31.03 -14.77 15.99
N LYS A 397 30.13 -15.71 16.30
CA LYS A 397 30.10 -17.04 15.70
C LYS A 397 28.83 -17.22 14.88
N ILE A 398 29.01 -17.57 13.61
CA ILE A 398 27.90 -17.86 12.69
C ILE A 398 28.00 -19.34 12.30
N PHE A 399 27.10 -20.16 12.82
CA PHE A 399 27.04 -21.59 12.59
C PHE A 399 26.07 -21.95 11.45
N ILE A 400 26.39 -23.02 10.74
CA ILE A 400 25.54 -23.60 9.70
C ILE A 400 25.40 -25.08 10.01
N THR A 401 24.17 -25.52 10.24
CA THR A 401 23.92 -26.92 10.59
C THR A 401 24.26 -27.83 9.42
N GLY A 402 25.08 -28.85 9.68
CA GLY A 402 25.50 -29.83 8.67
C GLY A 402 26.60 -29.33 7.71
N GLN A 403 27.10 -28.11 7.85
CA GLN A 403 28.24 -27.63 7.05
C GLN A 403 29.53 -28.35 7.50
N PRO A 404 30.30 -28.95 6.58
CA PRO A 404 31.58 -29.56 6.91
C PRO A 404 32.66 -28.50 7.17
N ASP A 405 33.63 -28.82 8.03
CA ASP A 405 34.81 -27.99 8.27
C ASP A 405 35.64 -27.83 6.98
N GLY A 406 36.13 -26.61 6.73
CA GLY A 406 36.92 -26.26 5.54
C GLY A 406 36.36 -25.05 4.77
N LEU A 407 36.87 -24.82 3.56
CA LEU A 407 36.38 -23.75 2.68
C LEU A 407 34.90 -23.95 2.37
N ILE A 408 34.09 -22.89 2.47
CA ILE A 408 32.67 -22.93 2.11
C ILE A 408 32.54 -23.03 0.58
N GLY A 409 33.39 -22.30 -0.15
CA GLY A 409 33.48 -22.33 -1.60
C GLY A 409 34.09 -21.03 -2.13
N PRO A 410 34.52 -20.99 -3.41
CA PRO A 410 35.13 -19.80 -4.00
C PRO A 410 34.15 -18.64 -4.18
N TRP A 411 32.84 -18.89 -4.04
CA TRP A 411 31.77 -17.90 -4.12
C TRP A 411 31.51 -17.18 -2.78
N ALA A 412 32.14 -17.64 -1.69
CA ALA A 412 31.93 -17.12 -0.34
C ALA A 412 33.18 -16.40 0.17
N THR A 413 33.00 -15.17 0.65
CA THR A 413 34.06 -14.31 1.17
C THR A 413 33.69 -13.69 2.49
N VAL A 414 34.68 -13.11 3.18
CA VAL A 414 34.48 -12.34 4.41
C VAL A 414 35.16 -10.98 4.31
N ASN A 415 34.77 -10.07 5.21
CA ASN A 415 35.38 -8.76 5.41
C ASN A 415 35.34 -7.86 4.16
N GLY A 416 34.23 -7.89 3.41
CA GLY A 416 34.08 -7.10 2.19
C GLY A 416 34.86 -7.68 1.00
N GLY A 417 34.96 -9.01 0.94
CA GLY A 417 35.61 -9.71 -0.17
C GLY A 417 37.13 -9.88 -0.05
N THR A 418 37.76 -9.57 1.09
CA THR A 418 39.23 -9.62 1.21
C THR A 418 39.76 -11.03 1.30
N ASP A 419 39.03 -11.91 2.00
CA ASP A 419 39.43 -13.28 2.29
C ASP A 419 38.32 -14.27 1.94
N LEU A 420 38.70 -15.50 1.61
CA LEU A 420 37.72 -16.58 1.43
C LEU A 420 37.09 -16.97 2.76
N ALA A 421 35.81 -17.32 2.72
CA ALA A 421 35.09 -17.84 3.88
C ALA A 421 35.39 -19.33 4.10
N ALA A 422 35.81 -19.68 5.31
CA ALA A 422 35.90 -21.05 5.81
C ALA A 422 34.89 -21.27 6.93
N TYR A 423 34.59 -22.53 7.20
CA TYR A 423 33.73 -22.98 8.28
C TYR A 423 34.50 -23.92 9.21
N SER A 424 34.24 -23.82 10.51
CA SER A 424 34.57 -24.85 11.48
C SER A 424 33.41 -25.04 12.47
N SER A 425 33.16 -26.28 12.88
CA SER A 425 32.22 -26.63 13.95
C SER A 425 32.48 -25.92 15.29
N THR A 426 33.69 -25.38 15.52
CA THR A 426 34.04 -24.68 16.78
C THR A 426 33.89 -23.16 16.69
N GLU A 427 34.25 -22.58 15.54
CA GLU A 427 34.36 -21.13 15.33
C GLU A 427 33.19 -20.57 14.51
N GLY A 428 32.48 -21.43 13.77
CA GLY A 428 31.54 -21.02 12.73
C GLY A 428 32.26 -20.53 11.48
N ILE A 429 31.64 -19.62 10.75
CA ILE A 429 32.24 -18.92 9.61
C ILE A 429 33.41 -18.04 10.10
N HIS A 430 34.55 -18.12 9.41
CA HIS A 430 35.76 -17.35 9.69
C HIS A 430 36.59 -17.13 8.39
N ALA A 431 37.61 -16.27 8.45
CA ALA A 431 38.53 -16.04 7.34
C ALA A 431 39.48 -17.24 7.15
N ALA A 432 39.60 -17.75 5.93
CA ALA A 432 40.43 -18.92 5.62
C ALA A 432 41.96 -18.67 5.67
N ASN A 433 42.39 -17.43 5.96
CA ASN A 433 43.79 -16.97 5.80
C ASN A 433 44.35 -17.21 4.39
N LEU A 434 43.49 -17.15 3.38
CA LEU A 434 43.81 -17.22 1.95
C LEU A 434 43.15 -16.01 1.25
N PRO A 435 43.93 -15.16 0.55
CA PRO A 435 43.36 -13.98 -0.10
C PRO A 435 42.51 -14.39 -1.30
N ALA A 436 41.38 -13.71 -1.50
CA ALA A 436 40.42 -14.06 -2.57
C ALA A 436 41.02 -14.02 -4.00
N GLN A 437 42.13 -13.29 -4.22
CA GLN A 437 42.81 -13.19 -5.53
C GLN A 437 43.64 -14.43 -5.92
N THR A 438 43.70 -15.47 -5.08
CA THR A 438 44.54 -16.66 -5.32
C THR A 438 43.84 -17.84 -5.98
N LEU A 439 42.55 -17.71 -6.30
CA LEU A 439 41.74 -18.67 -7.05
C LEU A 439 41.25 -18.04 -8.36
#